data_AF-A0A5E4FB57-F1
#
_entry.id   AF-A0A5E4FB57-F1
#
_cell.length_a   1.000
_cell.length_b   1.000
_cell.length_c   1.000
_cell.angle_alpha   90.00
_cell.angle_beta   90.00
_cell.angle_gamma   90.00
#
_symmetry.space_group_name_H-M   'P 1'
#
loop_
_entity.id
_entity.type
_entity.pdbx_description
1 polymer ?
#
loop_
_entity_poly.entity_id
_entity_poly.type
_entity_poly.pdbx_seq_one_letter_code
_entity_poly.pdbx_strand_id
1 'polypeptide(L)' 'MLDNRELHFLRILYTHLTGSHMMMMIALACRDAGLRFVGVHDSFWTHACDVDQMNKILRQKFGRYLKM' A
#
# COMPACT_ATOMS: atom_id res chain seq x y z
N MET A 1 -4.98 26.59 -18.64
CA MET A 1 -4.89 26.58 -17.16
C MET A 1 -5.92 25.59 -16.66
N LEU A 2 -5.55 24.64 -15.80
CA LEU A 2 -6.52 23.67 -15.24
C LEU A 2 -7.42 24.38 -14.23
N ASP A 3 -8.69 23.99 -14.16
CA ASP A 3 -9.61 24.51 -13.15
C ASP A 3 -9.46 23.77 -11.80
N ASN A 4 -10.08 24.30 -10.74
CA ASN A 4 -9.99 23.73 -9.40
C ASN A 4 -10.62 22.33 -9.27
N ARG A 5 -11.64 21.99 -10.06
CA ARG A 5 -12.23 20.65 -10.07
C ARG A 5 -11.31 19.64 -10.72
N GLU A 6 -10.67 20.01 -11.83
CA GLU A 6 -9.65 19.19 -12.50
C GLU A 6 -8.46 18.93 -11.57
N LEU A 7 -7.98 19.96 -10.86
CA LEU A 7 -6.92 19.81 -9.85
C LEU A 7 -7.35 18.91 -8.68
N HIS A 8 -8.59 19.04 -8.21
CA HIS A 8 -9.13 18.19 -7.14
C HIS A 8 -9.27 16.73 -7.58
N PHE A 9 -9.71 16.50 -8.82
CA PHE A 9 -9.80 15.17 -9.41
C PHE A 9 -8.41 14.52 -9.56
N LEU A 10 -7.44 15.27 -10.07
CA LEU A 10 -6.05 14.81 -10.17
C LEU A 10 -5.45 14.46 -8.80
N ARG A 11 -5.75 15.24 -7.77
CA ARG A 11 -5.32 14.96 -6.39
C ARG A 11 -5.88 13.63 -5.88
N ILE A 12 -7.16 13.38 -6.10
CA ILE A 12 -7.82 12.12 -5.72
C ILE A 12 -7.16 10.94 -6.44
N LEU A 13 -7.03 11.03 -7.77
CA LEU A 13 -6.41 9.97 -8.57
C LEU A 13 -4.98 9.67 -8.11
N TYR A 14 -4.19 10.72 -7.86
CA TYR A 14 -2.83 10.58 -7.38
C TYR A 14 -2.76 9.83 -6.05
N THR A 15 -3.60 10.20 -5.07
CA THR A 15 -3.65 9.51 -3.77
C THR A 15 -4.01 8.03 -3.90
N HIS A 16 -5.01 7.69 -4.72
CA HIS A 16 -5.41 6.29 -4.91
C HIS A 16 -4.35 5.47 -5.63
N LEU A 17 -3.71 6.02 -6.66
CA LEU A 17 -2.65 5.34 -7.40
C LEU A 17 -1.43 5.06 -6.53
N THR A 18 -1.01 6.06 -5.75
CA THR A 18 0.07 5.96 -4.76
C THR A 18 -0.23 4.90 -3.70
N GLY A 19 -1.44 4.89 -3.14
CA GLY A 19 -1.86 3.88 -2.17
C GLY A 19 -1.86 2.47 -2.76
N SER A 20 -2.36 2.31 -3.99
CA SER A 20 -2.41 1.03 -4.70
C SER A 20 -0.99 0.51 -5.03
N HIS A 21 -0.08 1.40 -5.42
CA HIS A 21 1.32 1.06 -5.67
C HIS A 21 2.00 0.55 -4.39
N MET A 22 1.80 1.24 -3.27
CA MET A 22 2.31 0.81 -1.97
C MET A 22 1.75 -0.57 -1.58
N MET A 23 0.43 -0.79 -1.72
CA MET A 23 -0.20 -2.09 -1.46
C MET A 23 0.45 -3.20 -2.29
N MET A 24 0.69 -2.96 -3.58
CA MET A 24 1.30 -3.95 -4.45
C MET A 24 2.75 -4.28 -4.05
N MET A 25 3.53 -3.28 -3.63
CA MET A 25 4.88 -3.48 -3.11
C MET A 25 4.91 -4.31 -1.81
N ILE A 26 3.88 -4.17 -0.97
CA ILE A 26 3.70 -5.01 0.23
C ILE A 26 3.31 -6.43 -0.18
N ALA A 27 2.35 -6.59 -1.09
CA ALA A 27 1.91 -7.90 -1.58
C ALA A 27 3.08 -8.73 -2.14
N LEU A 28 3.95 -8.11 -2.94
CA LEU A 28 5.16 -8.75 -3.46
C LEU A 28 6.10 -9.20 -2.33
N ALA A 29 6.36 -8.34 -1.35
CA ALA A 29 7.24 -8.69 -0.23
C ALA A 29 6.63 -9.75 0.70
N CYS A 30 5.32 -9.75 0.90
CA CYS A 30 4.62 -10.80 1.62
C CYS A 30 4.71 -12.13 0.87
N ARG A 31 4.52 -12.13 -0.45
CA ARG A 31 4.70 -13.31 -1.29
C ARG A 31 6.12 -13.87 -1.19
N ASP A 32 7.13 -13.02 -1.31
CA ASP A 32 8.54 -13.42 -1.23
C ASP A 32 8.91 -13.94 0.18
N ALA A 33 8.18 -13.50 1.21
CA ALA A 33 8.30 -14.00 2.58
C ALA A 33 7.42 -15.24 2.88
N GLY A 34 6.71 -15.79 1.89
CA GLY A 34 5.84 -16.96 2.03
C GLY A 34 4.49 -16.70 2.70
N LEU A 35 4.10 -15.43 2.88
CA LEU A 35 2.87 -15.05 3.58
C LEU A 35 1.69 -14.97 2.60
N ARG A 36 0.52 -15.43 3.05
CA ARG A 36 -0.75 -15.20 2.34
C ARG A 36 -1.21 -13.78 2.62
N PHE A 37 -1.43 -12.97 1.59
CA PHE A 37 -1.79 -11.56 1.73
C PHE A 37 -3.02 -11.21 0.89
N VAL A 38 -3.92 -10.44 1.48
CA VAL A 38 -5.06 -9.81 0.79
C VAL A 38 -5.09 -8.34 1.18
N GLY A 39 -5.18 -7.45 0.19
CA GLY A 39 -5.32 -6.01 0.40
C GLY A 39 -6.66 -5.50 -0.14
N VAL A 40 -7.41 -4.76 0.68
CA VAL A 40 -8.63 -4.06 0.31
C VAL A 40 -8.45 -2.59 0.67
N HIS A 41 -8.12 -1.78 -0.33
CA HIS A 41 -7.72 -0.38 -0.13
C HIS A 41 -6.59 -0.23 0.90
N ASP A 42 -6.90 0.26 2.10
CA ASP A 42 -6.00 0.50 3.23
C ASP A 42 -6.01 -0.64 4.28
N SER A 43 -6.82 -1.67 4.06
CA SER A 43 -6.96 -2.82 4.94
C SER A 43 -6.15 -4.01 4.42
N PHE A 44 -5.36 -4.62 5.31
CA PHE A 44 -4.45 -5.72 4.97
C PHE A 44 -4.74 -6.96 5.82
N TRP A 45 -4.95 -8.11 5.17
CA TRP A 45 -5.30 -9.37 5.82
C TRP A 45 -4.30 -10.47 5.51
N THR A 46 -4.11 -11.37 6.48
CA THR A 46 -3.26 -12.55 6.42
C THR A 46 -3.76 -13.61 7.41
N HIS A 47 -3.12 -14.78 7.48
CA HIS A 47 -3.43 -15.77 8.53
C HIS A 47 -3.04 -15.22 9.91
N ALA A 48 -3.78 -15.61 10.97
CA ALA A 48 -3.58 -15.06 12.31
C ALA A 48 -2.14 -15.24 12.85
N CYS A 49 -1.48 -16.36 12.51
CA CYS A 49 -0.09 -16.64 12.88
C CYS A 49 0.94 -15.71 12.22
N ASP A 50 0.56 -15.10 11.09
CA ASP A 50 1.44 -14.36 10.19
C ASP A 50 1.34 -12.83 10.39
N VAL A 51 0.39 -12.38 11.21
CA VAL A 51 0.06 -10.96 11.44
C VAL A 51 1.28 -10.16 11.88
N ASP A 52 2.09 -10.69 12.80
CA ASP A 52 3.29 -9.99 13.30
C ASP A 52 4.36 -9.82 12.22
N GLN A 53 4.54 -10.84 11.38
CA GLN A 53 5.49 -10.79 10.28
C GLN A 53 5.02 -9.85 9.17
N MET A 54 3.73 -9.90 8.82
CA MET A 54 3.11 -8.96 7.88
C MET A 54 3.26 -7.51 8.37
N ASN A 55 3.01 -7.25 9.66
CA ASN A 55 3.13 -5.92 10.25
C ASN A 55 4.55 -5.35 10.21
N LYS A 56 5.58 -6.20 10.33
CA LYS A 56 6.98 -5.78 10.16
C LYS A 56 7.24 -5.34 8.72
N ILE A 57 6.80 -6.13 7.74
CA ILE A 57 6.94 -5.83 6.31
C ILE A 57 6.21 -4.53 5.96
N LEU A 58 4.97 -4.37 6.42
CA LEU A 58 4.16 -3.17 6.22
C LEU A 58 4.91 -1.90 6.65
N ARG A 59 5.40 -1.85 7.89
CA ARG A 59 6.13 -0.69 8.43
C ARG A 59 7.43 -0.42 7.70
N GLN A 60 8.16 -1.46 7.32
CA GLN A 60 9.40 -1.31 6.54
C GLN A 60 9.14 -0.74 5.15
N LYS A 61 8.12 -1.23 4.44
CA LYS A 61 7.76 -0.74 3.11
C LYS A 61 7.21 0.68 3.17
N PHE A 62 6.35 0.99 4.13
CA PHE A 62 5.86 2.36 4.33
C PHE A 62 7.00 3.34 4.65
N GLY A 63 7.90 2.95 5.56
CA GLY A 63 9.06 3.76 5.90
C GLY A 63 10.04 3.98 4.73
N ARG A 64 10.13 3.04 3.78
CA ARG A 64 10.89 3.22 2.53
C ARG A 64 10.14 4.12 1.55
N TYR A 65 8.82 3.94 1.43
CA TYR A 65 7.96 4.70 0.52
C TYR A 65 7.99 6.21 0.83
N LEU A 66 7.95 6.58 2.12
CA LEU A 66 8.05 7.98 2.56
C LEU A 66 9.44 8.62 2.37
N LYS A 67 10.45 7.83 2.01
CA LYS A 67 11.83 8.30 1.79
C LYS A 67 12.19 8.39 0.30
N MET A 68 11.27 8.03 -0.59
CA MET A 68 11.38 8.23 -2.04
C MET A 68 10.85 9.60 -2.42
#